data_AF-A0A1G3I7H8-F1
#
_entry.id   AF-A0A1G3I7H8-F1
#
_cell.length_a   1.000
_cell.length_b   1.000
_cell.length_c   1.000
_cell.angle_alpha   90.00
_cell.angle_beta   90.00
_cell.angle_gamma   90.00
#
_symmetry.space_group_name_H-M   'P 1'
#
loop_
_entity.id
_entity.type
_entity.pdbx_description
1 polymer ?
#
loop_
_entity_poly.entity_id
_entity_poly.type
_entity_poly.pdbx_seq_one_letter_code
_entity_poly.pdbx_strand_id
1 'polypeptide(L)'
;MVKPQVITGKNGKPAYAVIPWALWERVRPFAEDMSDEDLFDAAEARRSESFPSEVVNAVLNGANPIKTLRGYRGLTQAALAQAAGIGKLYLSQIETGRRKGSLDTLRALAKTLRVELELIAPPAK
;
A
#
# COMPACT_ATOMS: atom_id res chain seq x y z
N MET A 1 -4.30 24.33 29.64
CA MET A 1 -5.17 23.27 29.09
C MET A 1 -6.51 23.36 29.82
N VAL A 2 -7.60 23.69 29.11
CA VAL A 2 -8.92 23.84 29.75
C VAL A 2 -9.45 22.44 30.06
N LYS A 3 -9.81 22.16 31.32
CA LYS A 3 -10.47 20.91 31.67
C LYS A 3 -11.95 21.00 31.25
N PRO A 4 -12.44 20.12 30.37
CA PRO A 4 -13.85 20.12 30.01
C PRO A 4 -14.70 19.70 31.21
N GLN A 5 -15.90 20.27 31.31
CA GLN A 5 -16.91 19.73 32.23
C GLN A 5 -17.47 18.45 31.61
N VAL A 6 -17.45 17.36 32.36
CA VAL A 6 -17.96 16.06 31.89
C VAL A 6 -19.29 15.77 32.56
N ILE A 7 -20.30 15.44 31.76
CA ILE A 7 -21.62 15.00 32.21
C ILE A 7 -21.68 13.49 32.04
N THR A 8 -21.93 12.77 33.13
CA THR A 8 -21.92 11.30 33.18
C THR A 8 -23.31 10.73 32.90
N GLY A 9 -23.40 9.67 32.10
CA GLY A 9 -24.63 8.94 31.82
C GLY A 9 -25.05 8.00 32.94
N LYS A 10 -26.25 7.39 32.81
CA LYS A 10 -26.86 6.46 33.79
C LYS A 10 -26.00 5.22 34.09
N ASN A 11 -25.05 4.88 33.22
CA ASN A 11 -24.12 3.76 33.38
C ASN A 11 -22.80 4.15 34.08
N GLY A 12 -22.68 5.38 34.59
CA GLY A 12 -21.46 5.87 35.23
C GLY A 12 -20.33 6.23 34.26
N LYS A 13 -20.56 6.15 32.94
CA LYS A 13 -19.58 6.55 31.92
C LYS A 13 -19.84 7.98 31.45
N PRO A 14 -18.80 8.75 31.09
CA PRO A 14 -18.94 10.05 30.42
C PRO A 14 -19.91 9.96 29.24
N ALA A 15 -20.94 10.81 29.23
CA ALA A 15 -21.92 10.89 28.14
C ALA A 15 -21.72 12.16 27.30
N TYR A 16 -21.35 13.28 27.93
CA TYR A 16 -21.09 14.54 27.23
C TYR A 16 -19.89 15.27 27.84
N ALA A 17 -19.23 16.10 27.03
CA ALA A 17 -18.22 17.05 27.48
C ALA A 17 -18.63 18.47 27.03
N VAL A 18 -18.72 19.40 27.97
CA VAL A 18 -19.00 20.82 27.70
C VAL A 18 -17.68 21.57 27.69
N ILE A 19 -17.43 22.28 26.60
CA ILE A 19 -16.25 23.11 26.41
C ILE A 19 -16.65 24.58 26.20
N PRO A 20 -15.80 25.55 26.59
CA PRO A 20 -16.06 26.95 26.30
C PRO A 20 -16.21 27.22 24.80
N TRP A 21 -17.07 28.18 24.45
CA TRP A 21 -17.35 28.54 23.06
C TRP A 21 -16.08 28.87 22.25
N ALA A 22 -15.18 29.69 22.80
CA ALA A 22 -13.92 30.03 22.15
C ALA A 22 -13.01 28.80 21.90
N LEU A 23 -13.09 27.77 22.77
CA LEU A 23 -12.37 26.52 22.54
C LEU A 23 -13.03 25.71 21.42
N TRP A 24 -14.37 25.66 21.39
CA TRP A 24 -15.14 25.01 20.33
C TRP A 24 -14.86 25.62 18.95
N GLU A 25 -14.87 26.96 18.83
CA GLU A 25 -14.54 27.65 17.58
C GLU A 25 -13.13 27.32 17.08
N ARG A 26 -12.18 27.14 18.01
CA ARG A 26 -10.81 26.77 17.68
C ARG A 26 -10.67 25.32 17.23
N VAL A 27 -11.45 24.39 17.78
CA VAL A 27 -11.29 22.95 17.50
C VAL A 27 -12.25 22.40 16.44
N ARG A 28 -13.38 23.08 16.19
CA ARG A 28 -14.39 22.64 15.21
C ARG A 28 -13.83 22.41 13.81
N PRO A 29 -12.99 23.29 13.23
CA PRO A 29 -12.44 23.05 11.90
C PRO A 29 -11.66 21.73 11.83
N PHE A 30 -10.81 21.47 12.83
CA PHE A 30 -10.03 20.23 12.91
C PHE A 30 -10.86 18.97 13.19
N ALA A 31 -12.06 19.12 13.74
CA ALA A 31 -13.00 18.01 13.91
C ALA A 31 -13.77 17.73 12.61
N GLU A 32 -13.86 18.71 11.71
CA GLU A 32 -14.50 18.62 10.40
C GLU A 32 -13.49 18.32 9.27
N ASP A 33 -12.18 18.37 9.53
CA ASP A 33 -11.12 18.32 8.50
C ASP A 33 -10.80 16.91 7.94
N MET A 34 -11.39 15.83 8.47
CA MET A 34 -11.41 14.53 7.76
C MET A 34 -12.67 13.78 8.17
N SER A 35 -13.70 13.83 7.34
CA SER A 35 -14.81 12.89 7.51
C SER A 35 -14.30 11.45 7.32
N ASP A 36 -15.01 10.47 7.90
CA ASP A 36 -14.74 9.05 7.62
C ASP A 36 -14.78 8.76 6.11
N GLU A 37 -15.56 9.55 5.36
CA GLU A 37 -15.65 9.54 3.90
C GLU A 37 -14.35 10.05 3.24
N ASP A 38 -13.78 11.17 3.69
CA ASP A 38 -12.49 11.68 3.19
C ASP A 38 -11.33 10.73 3.50
N LEU A 39 -11.37 10.07 4.67
CA LEU A 39 -10.42 9.02 5.05
C LEU A 39 -10.57 7.78 4.16
N PHE A 40 -11.80 7.38 3.86
CA PHE A 40 -12.09 6.27 2.98
C PHE A 40 -11.62 6.57 1.56
N ASP A 41 -11.96 7.72 1.00
CA ASP A 41 -11.56 8.15 -0.34
C ASP A 41 -10.03 8.26 -0.47
N ALA A 42 -9.35 8.80 0.54
CA ALA A 42 -7.89 8.87 0.56
C ALA A 42 -7.24 7.47 0.68
N ALA A 43 -7.84 6.55 1.42
CA ALA A 43 -7.37 5.18 1.54
C ALA A 43 -7.65 4.36 0.27
N GLU A 44 -8.81 4.56 -0.36
CA GLU A 44 -9.19 3.92 -1.61
C GLU A 44 -8.32 4.43 -2.77
N ALA A 45 -8.06 5.74 -2.83
CA ALA A 45 -7.15 6.33 -3.81
C ALA A 45 -5.70 5.83 -3.68
N ARG A 46 -5.31 5.34 -2.49
CA ARG A 46 -3.99 4.71 -2.23
C ARG A 46 -4.05 3.19 -2.23
N ARG A 47 -5.19 2.58 -2.54
CA ARG A 47 -5.39 1.15 -2.43
C ARG A 47 -4.68 0.45 -3.58
N SER A 48 -3.46 -0.02 -3.32
CA SER A 48 -2.77 -0.93 -4.21
C SER A 48 -3.50 -2.27 -4.31
N GLU A 49 -3.20 -3.04 -5.36
CA GLU A 49 -3.78 -4.36 -5.54
C GLU A 49 -3.55 -5.23 -4.29
N SER A 50 -4.62 -5.87 -3.82
CA SER A 50 -4.53 -6.85 -2.74
C SER A 50 -4.17 -8.22 -3.31
N PHE A 51 -3.19 -8.88 -2.70
CA PHE A 51 -2.75 -10.23 -3.09
C PHE A 51 -3.17 -11.28 -2.06
N PRO A 52 -3.39 -12.55 -2.47
CA PRO A 52 -3.55 -13.65 -1.54
C PRO A 52 -2.37 -13.74 -0.56
N SER A 53 -2.64 -14.16 0.68
CA SER A 53 -1.65 -14.22 1.74
C SER A 53 -0.44 -15.07 1.36
N GLU A 54 -0.63 -16.11 0.55
CA GLU A 54 0.45 -16.99 0.07
C GLU A 54 1.46 -16.23 -0.79
N VAL A 55 0.99 -15.33 -1.65
CA VAL A 55 1.85 -14.49 -2.51
C VAL A 55 2.66 -13.53 -1.65
N VAL A 56 1.98 -12.85 -0.72
CA VAL A 56 2.62 -11.90 0.21
C VAL A 56 3.65 -12.60 1.09
N ASN A 57 3.28 -13.73 1.70
CA ASN A 57 4.14 -14.51 2.57
C ASN A 57 5.37 -15.04 1.82
N ALA A 58 5.22 -15.49 0.58
CA ALA A 58 6.36 -15.92 -0.22
C ALA A 58 7.38 -14.78 -0.39
N VAL A 59 6.93 -13.57 -0.72
CA VAL A 59 7.80 -12.40 -0.86
C VAL A 59 8.46 -12.03 0.47
N LEU A 60 7.70 -12.00 1.57
CA LEU A 60 8.22 -11.72 2.91
C LEU A 60 9.25 -12.76 3.36
N ASN A 61 9.10 -14.02 2.94
CA ASN A 61 10.04 -15.11 3.20
C ASN A 61 11.24 -15.12 2.23
N GLY A 62 11.43 -14.07 1.43
CA GLY A 62 12.60 -13.89 0.58
C GLY A 62 12.46 -14.41 -0.85
N ALA A 63 11.27 -14.85 -1.27
CA ALA A 63 11.04 -15.15 -2.69
C ALA A 63 11.14 -13.87 -3.53
N ASN A 64 11.67 -13.99 -4.74
CA ASN A 64 11.77 -12.86 -5.66
C ASN A 64 10.37 -12.36 -6.07
N PRO A 65 10.02 -11.07 -5.85
CA PRO A 65 8.69 -10.53 -6.14
C PRO A 65 8.24 -10.74 -7.58
N ILE A 66 9.14 -10.52 -8.55
CA ILE A 66 8.84 -10.65 -9.98
C ILE A 66 8.46 -12.10 -10.31
N LYS A 67 9.21 -13.07 -9.78
CA LYS A 67 8.93 -14.49 -9.98
C LYS A 67 7.60 -14.90 -9.35
N THR A 68 7.35 -14.46 -8.12
CA THR A 68 6.12 -14.79 -7.37
C THR A 68 4.89 -14.22 -8.07
N LEU A 69 4.92 -12.94 -8.43
CA LEU A 69 3.83 -12.26 -9.14
C LEU A 69 3.62 -12.86 -10.53
N ARG A 70 4.69 -13.18 -11.26
CA ARG A 70 4.58 -13.88 -12.55
C ARG A 70 3.85 -15.22 -12.40
N GLY A 71 4.20 -16.00 -11.39
CA GLY A 71 3.53 -17.27 -11.07
C GLY A 71 2.05 -17.07 -10.73
N TYR A 72 1.74 -16.08 -9.91
CA TYR A 72 0.36 -15.70 -9.57
C TYR A 72 -0.47 -15.31 -10.79
N ARG A 73 0.14 -14.64 -11.78
CA ARG A 73 -0.50 -14.31 -13.07
C ARG A 73 -0.57 -15.46 -14.07
N GLY A 74 -0.07 -16.65 -13.73
CA GLY A 74 -0.02 -17.81 -14.64
C GLY A 74 0.91 -17.61 -15.84
N LEU A 75 1.85 -16.66 -15.77
CA LEU A 75 2.73 -16.32 -16.89
C LEU A 75 3.97 -17.21 -16.90
N THR A 76 4.36 -17.69 -18.08
CA THR A 76 5.69 -18.29 -18.26
C THR A 76 6.76 -17.20 -18.28
N GLN A 77 8.00 -17.57 -17.96
CA GLN A 77 9.12 -16.64 -18.05
C GLN A 77 9.33 -16.11 -19.48
N ALA A 78 9.08 -16.93 -20.50
CA ALA A 78 9.16 -16.50 -21.90
C ALA A 78 8.08 -15.46 -22.22
N ALA A 79 6.83 -15.69 -21.78
CA ALA A 79 5.72 -14.78 -22.00
C ALA A 79 5.94 -13.42 -21.33
N LEU A 80 6.38 -13.41 -20.06
CA LEU A 80 6.68 -12.16 -19.36
C LEU A 80 7.84 -11.41 -20.04
N ALA A 81 8.92 -12.11 -20.39
CA ALA A 81 10.08 -11.49 -21.04
C ALA A 81 9.69 -10.85 -22.39
N GLN A 82 8.92 -11.57 -23.20
CA GLN A 82 8.43 -11.06 -24.49
C GLN A 82 7.55 -9.82 -24.30
N ALA A 83 6.59 -9.87 -23.39
CA ALA A 83 5.67 -8.75 -23.14
C ALA A 83 6.38 -7.52 -22.53
N ALA A 84 7.43 -7.74 -21.74
CA ALA A 84 8.27 -6.67 -21.20
C ALA A 84 9.39 -6.20 -22.17
N GLY A 85 9.51 -6.79 -23.36
CA GLY A 85 10.52 -6.43 -24.35
C GLY A 85 11.95 -6.76 -23.96
N ILE A 86 12.16 -7.79 -23.12
CA ILE A 86 13.48 -8.22 -22.64
C ILE A 86 13.80 -9.67 -23.01
N GLY A 87 15.08 -10.03 -22.95
CA GLY A 87 15.51 -11.41 -23.15
C GLY A 87 15.12 -12.34 -22.00
N LYS A 88 14.65 -13.56 -22.30
CA LYS A 88 14.30 -14.59 -21.31
C LYS A 88 15.45 -14.88 -20.32
N LEU A 89 16.69 -14.96 -20.82
CA LEU A 89 17.89 -15.17 -19.99
C LEU A 89 18.09 -14.00 -19.01
N TYR A 90 17.85 -12.78 -19.45
CA TYR A 90 17.97 -11.59 -18.60
C TYR A 90 16.90 -11.58 -17.50
N LEU A 91 15.64 -11.89 -17.83
CA LEU A 91 14.59 -12.09 -16.83
C LEU A 91 14.98 -13.19 -15.83
N SER A 92 15.63 -14.28 -16.29
CA SER A 92 16.10 -15.36 -15.41
C SER A 92 17.09 -14.87 -14.37
N GLN A 93 18.03 -14.02 -14.79
CA GLN A 93 19.04 -13.45 -13.90
C GLN A 93 18.40 -12.49 -12.89
N ILE A 94 17.33 -11.80 -13.28
CA ILE A 94 16.55 -10.94 -12.38
C ILE A 94 15.79 -11.78 -11.34
N GLU A 95 15.06 -12.81 -11.78
CA GLU A 95 14.28 -13.69 -10.89
C GLU A 95 15.15 -14.49 -9.90
N THR A 96 16.42 -14.72 -10.25
CA THR A 96 17.40 -15.41 -9.39
C THR A 96 18.27 -14.46 -8.57
N GLY A 97 18.06 -13.14 -8.69
CA GLY A 97 18.83 -12.12 -7.97
C GLY A 97 20.26 -11.90 -8.47
N ARG A 98 20.69 -12.58 -9.54
CA ARG A 98 22.01 -12.38 -10.17
C ARG A 98 22.15 -11.00 -10.79
N ARG A 99 21.04 -10.39 -11.20
CA ARG A 99 20.97 -9.00 -11.67
C ARG A 99 19.76 -8.30 -11.06
N LYS A 100 19.86 -7.00 -10.82
CA LYS A 100 18.74 -6.21 -10.30
C LYS A 100 17.77 -5.73 -11.38
N GLY A 101 18.23 -5.64 -12.63
CA GLY A 101 17.50 -4.95 -13.69
C GLY A 101 17.79 -3.44 -13.70
N SER A 102 17.70 -2.80 -14.86
CA SER A 102 17.66 -1.33 -14.92
C SER A 102 16.29 -0.82 -14.44
N LEU A 103 16.21 0.46 -14.08
CA LEU A 103 14.93 1.08 -13.71
C LEU A 103 13.89 0.96 -14.83
N ASP A 104 14.32 1.12 -16.08
CA ASP A 104 13.43 0.99 -17.25
C ASP A 104 12.96 -0.46 -17.44
N THR A 105 13.82 -1.44 -17.17
CA THR A 105 13.43 -2.85 -17.17
C THR A 105 12.39 -3.13 -16.09
N LEU A 106 12.60 -2.62 -14.87
CA LEU A 106 11.67 -2.79 -13.78
C LEU A 106 10.33 -2.11 -14.07
N ARG A 107 10.32 -0.92 -14.68
CA ARG A 107 9.08 -0.26 -15.15
C ARG A 107 8.34 -1.10 -16.19
N ALA A 108 9.05 -1.68 -17.16
CA ALA A 108 8.44 -2.54 -18.17
C ALA A 108 7.84 -3.81 -17.55
N LEU A 109 8.53 -4.42 -16.59
CA LEU A 109 8.04 -5.59 -15.85
C LEU A 109 6.84 -5.25 -14.97
N ALA A 110 6.88 -4.15 -14.22
CA ALA A 110 5.77 -3.67 -13.39
C ALA A 110 4.50 -3.44 -14.23
N LYS A 111 4.65 -2.73 -15.36
CA LYS A 111 3.57 -2.49 -16.32
C LYS A 111 2.98 -3.80 -16.85
N THR A 112 3.83 -4.78 -17.19
CA THR A 112 3.39 -6.06 -17.74
C THR A 112 2.69 -6.94 -16.68
N LEU A 113 3.18 -6.90 -15.44
CA LEU A 113 2.59 -7.61 -14.29
C LEU A 113 1.36 -6.89 -13.71
N ARG A 114 1.11 -5.66 -14.15
CA ARG A 114 0.04 -4.75 -13.69
C ARG A 114 0.14 -4.46 -12.20
N VAL A 115 1.35 -4.15 -11.74
CA VAL A 115 1.64 -3.80 -10.36
C VAL A 115 2.38 -2.47 -10.30
N GLU A 116 2.37 -1.83 -9.13
CA GLU A 116 3.19 -0.66 -8.87
C GLU A 116 4.68 -1.02 -8.90
N LEU A 117 5.54 -0.06 -9.21
CA LEU A 117 6.97 -0.29 -9.32
C LEU A 117 7.57 -0.72 -7.97
N GLU A 118 7.08 -0.13 -6.89
CA GLU A 118 7.49 -0.35 -5.50
C GLU A 118 7.34 -1.81 -5.07
N LEU A 119 6.40 -2.56 -5.66
CA LEU A 119 6.18 -3.98 -5.37
C LEU A 119 7.32 -4.88 -5.87
N ILE A 120 8.10 -4.44 -6.86
CA ILE A 120 9.15 -5.24 -7.47
C ILE A 120 10.52 -4.58 -7.47
N ALA A 121 10.59 -3.27 -7.27
CA ALA A 121 11.82 -2.54 -7.11
C ALA A 121 12.41 -2.83 -5.72
N PRO A 122 13.74 -3.01 -5.61
CA PRO A 122 14.37 -3.06 -4.31
C PRO A 122 14.14 -1.73 -3.56
N PRO A 123 13.98 -1.74 -2.23
CA PRO A 123 13.75 -0.53 -1.47
C PRO A 123 14.87 0.49 -1.73
N ALA A 124 14.49 1.75 -1.90
CA ALA A 124 15.44 2.85 -1.98
C ALA A 124 16.30 2.85 -0.70
N LYS A 125 17.62 3.00 -0.87
CA LYS A 125 18.54 3.17 0.25
C LYS A 125 18.39 4.55 0.88
#